data_AF-A0A538RQ96-F1
#
_entry.id   AF-A0A538RQ96-F1
#
_cell.length_a   1.000
_cell.length_b   1.000
_cell.length_c   1.000
_cell.angle_alpha   90.00
_cell.angle_beta   90.00
_cell.angle_gamma   90.00
#
_symmetry.space_group_name_H-M   'P 1'
#
loop_
_entity.id
_entity.type
_entity.pdbx_description
1 polymer ?
#
loop_
_entity_poly.entity_id
_entity_poly.type
_entity_poly.pdbx_seq_one_letter_code
_entity_poly.pdbx_strand_id
1 'polypeptide(L)'
;MNLSPGQAFVQGLYHVYLLHTATIDELNGWVGALPSIGRQGVSFAISHSQEAYTRITDELYSQLLDREADAQGQAAFIQALQNGATEEQVIAAMLSSAEFAARANALVGMPGTDSNLNFVRALYKKILGRTGESAAEDNSWLAALPSFGKTAVVTAFLQSQEFRGDY
;
A
#
# COMPACT_ATOMS: atom_id res chain seq x y z
N MET A 1 25.58 -21.47 10.27
CA MET A 1 24.69 -22.63 10.52
C MET A 1 24.15 -23.06 9.17
N ASN A 2 24.21 -24.34 8.80
CA ASN A 2 23.69 -24.80 7.50
C ASN A 2 22.21 -25.13 7.65
N LEU A 3 21.34 -24.36 6.98
CA LEU A 3 19.91 -24.62 6.91
C LEU A 3 19.63 -25.85 6.04
N SER A 4 18.62 -26.64 6.41
CA SER A 4 18.07 -27.66 5.53
C SER A 4 17.39 -27.02 4.29
N PRO A 5 17.18 -27.76 3.19
CA PRO A 5 16.48 -27.21 2.02
C PRO A 5 15.08 -26.66 2.33
N GLY A 6 14.36 -27.28 3.27
CA GLY A 6 13.05 -26.79 3.72
C GLY A 6 13.16 -25.49 4.51
N GLN A 7 14.13 -25.42 5.44
CA GLN A 7 14.37 -24.22 6.24
C GLN A 7 14.84 -23.05 5.35
N ALA A 8 15.71 -23.30 4.37
CA ALA A 8 16.17 -22.27 3.43
C ALA A 8 15.02 -21.73 2.55
N PHE A 9 14.10 -22.59 2.12
CA PHE A 9 12.89 -22.18 1.42
C PHE A 9 12.02 -21.24 2.28
N VAL A 10 11.71 -21.64 3.51
CA VAL A 10 10.92 -20.81 4.43
C VAL A 10 11.63 -19.49 4.74
N GLN A 11 12.95 -19.51 4.95
CA GLN A 11 13.75 -18.31 5.19
C GLN A 11 13.66 -17.30 4.04
N GLY A 12 13.62 -17.80 2.80
CA GLY A 12 13.37 -16.95 1.62
C GLY A 12 12.00 -16.27 1.68
N LEU A 13 10.94 -16.97 2.11
CA LEU A 13 9.60 -16.38 2.25
C LEU A 13 9.55 -15.31 3.33
N TYR A 14 10.25 -15.50 4.46
CA TYR A 14 10.37 -14.46 5.49
C TYR A 14 11.07 -13.21 4.95
N HIS A 15 12.15 -13.37 4.19
CA HIS A 15 12.83 -12.23 3.58
C HIS A 15 11.98 -11.51 2.54
N VAL A 16 11.14 -12.22 1.78
CA VAL A 16 10.28 -11.61 0.76
C VAL A 16 9.06 -10.93 1.38
N TYR A 17 8.36 -11.60 2.30
CA TYR A 17 7.07 -11.12 2.79
C TYR A 17 7.14 -10.35 4.11
N LEU A 18 8.13 -10.64 4.95
CA LEU A 18 8.22 -10.09 6.32
C LEU A 18 9.47 -9.21 6.50
N LEU A 19 10.42 -9.25 5.56
CA LEU A 19 11.65 -8.45 5.56
C LEU A 19 12.58 -8.67 6.76
N HIS A 20 12.52 -9.84 7.41
CA HIS A 20 13.44 -10.19 8.49
C HIS A 20 13.90 -11.66 8.42
N THR A 21 14.86 -12.01 9.27
CA THR A 21 15.33 -13.39 9.42
C THR A 21 14.44 -14.16 10.40
N ALA A 22 14.06 -15.39 10.06
CA ALA A 22 13.30 -16.24 10.95
C ALA A 22 14.24 -16.94 11.94
N THR A 23 13.74 -17.19 13.14
CA THR A 23 14.40 -18.05 14.11
C THR A 23 14.35 -19.52 13.67
N ILE A 24 15.28 -20.34 14.18
CA ILE A 24 15.28 -21.78 13.88
C ILE A 24 13.96 -22.45 14.30
N ASP A 25 13.34 -22.00 15.39
CA ASP A 25 12.06 -22.56 15.87
C ASP A 25 10.91 -22.23 14.91
N GLU A 26 10.82 -21.00 14.42
CA GLU A 26 9.86 -20.62 13.37
C GLU A 26 10.07 -21.41 12.09
N LEU A 27 11.33 -21.58 11.66
CA LEU A 27 11.66 -22.38 10.49
C LEU A 27 11.24 -23.84 10.68
N ASN A 28 11.49 -24.42 11.85
CA ASN A 28 11.10 -25.80 12.17
C ASN A 28 9.57 -25.98 12.17
N GLY A 29 8.82 -25.01 12.69
CA GLY A 29 7.36 -25.02 12.66
C GLY A 29 6.81 -25.08 11.23
N TRP A 30 7.28 -24.19 10.36
CA TRP A 30 6.85 -24.18 8.95
C TRP A 30 7.32 -25.40 8.17
N VAL A 31 8.53 -25.91 8.44
CA VAL A 31 9.02 -27.14 7.83
C VAL A 31 8.16 -28.34 8.23
N GLY A 32 7.69 -28.38 9.48
CA GLY A 32 6.73 -29.39 9.94
C GLY A 32 5.38 -29.33 9.22
N ALA A 33 4.95 -28.14 8.75
CA ALA A 33 3.71 -27.97 8.00
C ALA A 33 3.82 -28.33 6.51
N LEU A 34 5.02 -28.33 5.93
CA LEU A 34 5.25 -28.59 4.50
C LEU A 34 4.61 -29.89 3.98
N PRO A 35 4.66 -31.04 4.67
CA PRO A 35 4.03 -32.26 4.18
C PRO A 35 2.50 -32.18 4.08
N SER A 36 1.86 -31.31 4.87
CA SER A 36 0.40 -31.21 4.95
C SER A 36 -0.18 -30.17 3.99
N ILE A 37 0.43 -28.99 3.91
CA ILE A 37 -0.10 -27.86 3.12
C ILE A 37 0.76 -27.54 1.88
N GLY A 38 1.90 -28.22 1.73
CA GLY A 38 2.82 -28.01 0.62
C GLY A 38 3.52 -26.64 0.67
N ARG A 39 4.42 -26.41 -0.29
CA ARG A 39 5.15 -25.14 -0.41
C ARG A 39 4.23 -23.96 -0.71
N GLN A 40 3.21 -24.16 -1.55
CA GLN A 40 2.24 -23.14 -1.90
C GLN A 40 1.40 -22.73 -0.68
N GLY A 41 0.94 -23.70 0.13
CA GLY A 41 0.20 -23.41 1.36
C GLY A 41 1.04 -22.66 2.38
N VAL A 42 2.32 -23.04 2.56
CA VAL A 42 3.23 -22.29 3.45
C VAL A 42 3.46 -20.86 2.94
N SER A 43 3.71 -20.69 1.64
CA SER A 43 3.86 -19.35 1.06
C SER A 43 2.62 -18.49 1.25
N PHE A 44 1.43 -19.05 1.00
CA PHE A 44 0.16 -18.36 1.19
C PHE A 44 -0.06 -17.97 2.65
N ALA A 45 0.20 -18.89 3.58
CA ALA A 45 0.02 -18.66 5.01
C ALA A 45 0.96 -17.57 5.55
N ILE A 46 2.22 -17.52 5.08
CA ILE A 46 3.17 -16.47 5.47
C ILE A 46 2.78 -15.12 4.84
N SER A 47 2.44 -15.08 3.55
CA SER A 47 2.12 -13.82 2.87
C SER A 47 0.78 -13.20 3.31
N HIS A 48 -0.13 -14.00 3.88
CA HIS A 48 -1.42 -13.56 4.42
C HIS A 48 -1.43 -13.56 5.96
N SER A 49 -0.26 -13.57 6.59
CA SER A 49 -0.15 -13.50 8.04
C SER A 49 -0.44 -12.09 8.57
N GLN A 50 -0.79 -11.99 9.85
CA GLN A 50 -0.94 -10.71 10.55
C GLN A 50 0.30 -9.82 10.37
N GLU A 51 1.50 -10.40 10.44
CA GLU A 51 2.76 -9.68 10.29
C GLU A 51 2.94 -9.14 8.86
N ALA A 52 2.67 -9.95 7.84
CA ALA A 52 2.70 -9.50 6.45
C ALA A 52 1.73 -8.33 6.20
N TYR A 53 0.50 -8.43 6.72
CA TYR A 53 -0.48 -7.34 6.60
C TYR A 53 -0.12 -6.09 7.39
N THR A 54 0.51 -6.25 8.55
CA THR A 54 1.04 -5.12 9.33
C THR A 54 2.09 -4.38 8.51
N ARG A 55 3.05 -5.12 7.94
CA ARG A 55 4.10 -4.55 7.09
C ARG A 55 3.53 -3.82 5.89
N ILE A 56 2.63 -4.45 5.12
CA ILE A 56 1.98 -3.83 3.96
C ILE A 56 1.26 -2.55 4.38
N THR A 57 0.50 -2.60 5.47
CA THR A 57 -0.24 -1.43 5.95
C THR A 57 0.69 -0.28 6.32
N ASP A 58 1.75 -0.55 7.07
CA ASP A 58 2.73 0.47 7.49
C ASP A 58 3.48 1.07 6.29
N GLU A 59 3.83 0.23 5.33
CA GLU A 59 4.44 0.64 4.07
C GLU A 59 3.52 1.60 3.29
N LEU A 60 2.24 1.25 3.14
CA LEU A 60 1.27 2.11 2.46
C LEU A 60 1.03 3.44 3.18
N TYR A 61 0.98 3.44 4.52
CA TYR A 61 0.91 4.67 5.30
C TYR A 61 2.10 5.59 5.04
N SER A 62 3.31 5.04 5.07
CA SER A 62 4.54 5.80 4.78
C SER A 62 4.54 6.32 3.34
N GLN A 63 4.27 5.45 2.37
CA GLN A 63 4.34 5.80 0.95
C GLN A 63 3.25 6.80 0.55
N LEU A 64 2.00 6.60 0.94
CA LEU A 64 0.87 7.42 0.47
C LEU A 64 0.61 8.62 1.37
N LEU A 65 0.72 8.43 2.69
CA LEU A 65 0.37 9.41 3.71
C LEU A 65 1.57 9.99 4.43
N ASP A 66 2.82 9.64 4.11
CA ASP A 66 4.04 10.27 4.66
C ASP A 66 4.00 10.41 6.19
N ARG A 67 3.48 9.37 6.85
CA ARG A 67 3.39 9.24 8.30
C ARG A 67 3.34 7.76 8.67
N GLU A 68 3.58 7.46 9.94
CA GLU A 68 3.31 6.13 10.51
C GLU A 68 1.81 5.92 10.71
N ALA A 69 1.38 4.66 10.61
CA ALA A 69 0.02 4.25 10.94
C ALA A 69 -0.27 4.49 12.42
N ASP A 70 -1.47 4.97 12.73
CA ASP A 70 -1.97 4.92 14.11
C ASP A 70 -2.64 3.56 14.35
N ALA A 71 -2.77 3.17 15.63
CA ALA A 71 -3.26 1.84 15.99
C ALA A 71 -4.66 1.53 15.43
N GLN A 72 -5.54 2.54 15.35
CA GLN A 72 -6.90 2.34 14.86
C GLN A 72 -6.93 2.17 13.34
N GLY A 73 -6.27 3.06 12.61
CA GLY A 73 -6.16 2.99 11.16
C GLY A 73 -5.46 1.72 10.69
N GLN A 74 -4.37 1.35 11.36
CA GLN A 74 -3.64 0.12 11.09
C GLN A 74 -4.53 -1.11 11.27
N ALA A 75 -5.22 -1.24 12.40
CA ALA A 75 -6.10 -2.36 12.67
C ALA A 75 -7.25 -2.46 11.65
N ALA A 76 -7.81 -1.33 11.20
CA ALA A 76 -8.88 -1.30 10.21
C ALA A 76 -8.43 -1.86 8.85
N PHE A 77 -7.26 -1.45 8.35
CA PHE A 77 -6.75 -1.93 7.06
C PHE A 77 -6.25 -3.38 7.13
N ILE A 78 -5.62 -3.79 8.23
CA ILE A 78 -5.26 -5.20 8.42
C ILE A 78 -6.52 -6.08 8.42
N GLN A 79 -7.58 -5.67 9.12
CA GLN A 79 -8.84 -6.40 9.13
C GLN A 79 -9.46 -6.46 7.72
N ALA A 80 -9.37 -5.39 6.93
CA ALA A 80 -9.83 -5.40 5.55
C ALA A 80 -9.07 -6.43 4.70
N LEU A 81 -7.74 -6.45 4.79
CA LEU A 81 -6.89 -7.40 4.07
C LEU A 81 -7.18 -8.86 4.48
N GLN A 82 -7.37 -9.10 5.79
CA GLN A 82 -7.76 -10.42 6.31
C GLN A 82 -9.12 -10.89 5.80
N ASN A 83 -10.04 -9.96 5.54
CA ASN A 83 -11.35 -10.24 4.96
C ASN A 83 -11.33 -10.35 3.42
N GLY A 84 -10.14 -10.33 2.80
CA GLY A 84 -9.95 -10.51 1.37
C GLY A 84 -9.95 -9.23 0.54
N ALA A 85 -9.81 -8.05 1.18
CA ALA A 85 -9.52 -6.84 0.44
C ALA A 85 -8.15 -6.95 -0.25
N THR A 86 -8.02 -6.40 -1.45
CA THR A 86 -6.73 -6.35 -2.16
C THR A 86 -5.92 -5.13 -1.71
N GLU A 87 -4.62 -5.14 -1.96
CA GLU A 87 -3.76 -4.00 -1.69
C GLU A 87 -4.21 -2.76 -2.47
N GLU A 88 -4.64 -2.94 -3.72
CA GLU A 88 -5.16 -1.85 -4.56
C GLU A 88 -6.44 -1.24 -3.98
N GLN A 89 -7.29 -2.04 -3.34
CA GLN A 89 -8.48 -1.55 -2.64
C GLN A 89 -8.11 -0.73 -1.40
N VAL A 90 -7.06 -1.14 -0.68
CA VAL A 90 -6.51 -0.38 0.47
C VAL A 90 -5.91 0.94 -0.01
N ILE A 91 -5.09 0.92 -1.06
CA ILE A 91 -4.51 2.11 -1.71
C ILE A 91 -5.63 3.08 -2.11
N ALA A 92 -6.66 2.59 -2.81
CA ALA A 92 -7.81 3.40 -3.22
C ALA A 92 -8.55 4.02 -2.03
N ALA A 93 -8.74 3.26 -0.96
CA ALA A 93 -9.38 3.75 0.27
C ALA A 93 -8.53 4.83 0.96
N MET A 94 -7.21 4.66 1.05
CA MET A 94 -6.31 5.67 1.61
C MET A 94 -6.28 6.94 0.78
N LEU A 95 -6.12 6.85 -0.55
CA LEU A 95 -6.05 8.01 -1.46
C LEU A 95 -7.37 8.80 -1.51
N SER A 96 -8.51 8.13 -1.37
CA SER A 96 -9.84 8.77 -1.34
C SER A 96 -10.26 9.28 0.04
N SER A 97 -9.45 9.04 1.08
CA SER A 97 -9.77 9.42 2.45
C SER A 97 -9.73 10.94 2.68
N ALA A 98 -10.49 11.38 3.68
CA ALA A 98 -10.42 12.77 4.17
C ALA A 98 -9.01 13.10 4.70
N GLU A 99 -8.29 12.10 5.21
CA GLU A 99 -6.93 12.27 5.69
C GLU A 99 -5.95 12.60 4.57
N PHE A 100 -5.96 11.85 3.46
CA PHE A 100 -5.11 12.16 2.31
C PHE A 100 -5.38 13.59 1.81
N ALA A 101 -6.65 13.97 1.72
CA ALA A 101 -7.05 15.34 1.39
C ALA A 101 -6.55 16.39 2.38
N ALA A 102 -6.59 16.11 3.68
CA ALA A 102 -6.08 17.03 4.71
C ALA A 102 -4.55 17.16 4.66
N ARG A 103 -3.86 16.08 4.29
CA ARG A 103 -2.39 16.04 4.19
C ARG A 103 -1.83 16.54 2.87
N ALA A 104 -2.67 16.73 1.85
CA ALA A 104 -2.24 17.08 0.49
C ALA A 104 -1.23 18.25 0.45
N ASN A 105 -1.45 19.30 1.23
CA ASN A 105 -0.56 20.45 1.32
C ASN A 105 0.86 20.08 1.78
N ALA A 106 0.96 19.23 2.81
CA ALA A 106 2.23 18.74 3.33
C ALA A 106 2.92 17.82 2.31
N LEU A 107 2.15 16.96 1.64
CA LEU A 107 2.66 16.03 0.63
C LEU A 107 3.33 16.73 -0.55
N VAL A 108 2.85 17.91 -0.95
CA VAL A 108 3.41 18.68 -2.07
C VAL A 108 4.35 19.82 -1.64
N GLY A 109 4.44 20.13 -0.35
CA GLY A 109 5.30 21.21 0.17
C GLY A 109 4.86 22.62 -0.25
N MET A 110 3.58 22.81 -0.60
CA MET A 110 3.03 24.10 -1.05
C MET A 110 1.94 24.58 -0.07
N PRO A 111 2.32 25.17 1.08
CA PRO A 111 1.36 25.71 2.03
C PRO A 111 0.68 26.97 1.47
N GLY A 112 -0.65 27.06 1.59
CA GLY A 112 -1.42 28.28 1.26
C GLY A 112 -1.99 28.35 -0.17
N THR A 113 -1.81 27.33 -1.00
CA THR A 113 -2.48 27.18 -2.30
C THR A 113 -3.85 26.49 -2.17
N ASP A 114 -4.61 26.47 -3.28
CA ASP A 114 -5.90 25.78 -3.38
C ASP A 114 -5.80 24.30 -2.94
N SER A 115 -6.61 23.91 -1.94
CA SER A 115 -6.59 22.55 -1.37
C SER A 115 -6.99 21.46 -2.37
N ASN A 116 -7.84 21.77 -3.34
CA ASN A 116 -8.23 20.84 -4.39
C ASN A 116 -7.09 20.66 -5.39
N LEU A 117 -6.37 21.74 -5.71
CA LEU A 117 -5.18 21.66 -6.55
C LEU A 117 -4.09 20.83 -5.89
N ASN A 118 -3.82 21.08 -4.61
CA ASN A 118 -2.83 20.32 -3.86
C ASN A 118 -3.22 18.84 -3.73
N PHE A 119 -4.52 18.54 -3.59
CA PHE A 119 -5.02 17.16 -3.61
C PHE A 119 -4.68 16.45 -4.93
N VAL A 120 -4.97 17.08 -6.08
CA VAL A 120 -4.65 16.53 -7.40
C VAL A 120 -3.13 16.33 -7.57
N ARG A 121 -2.34 17.33 -7.20
CA ARG A 121 -0.87 17.25 -7.28
C ARG A 121 -0.28 16.20 -6.35
N ALA A 122 -0.90 15.97 -5.18
CA ALA A 122 -0.52 14.89 -4.29
C ALA A 122 -0.80 13.52 -4.92
N LEU A 123 -1.93 13.35 -5.63
CA LEU A 123 -2.20 12.12 -6.39
C LEU A 123 -1.13 11.90 -7.46
N TYR A 124 -0.81 12.91 -8.28
CA TYR A 124 0.30 12.81 -9.23
C TYR A 124 1.61 12.36 -8.56
N LYS A 125 1.99 13.00 -7.45
CA LYS A 125 3.24 12.68 -6.76
C LYS A 125 3.27 11.27 -6.19
N LYS A 126 2.17 10.81 -5.61
CA LYS A 126 2.11 9.51 -4.92
C LYS A 126 1.82 8.33 -5.84
N ILE A 127 1.13 8.56 -6.96
CA ILE A 127 0.76 7.52 -7.91
C ILE A 127 1.76 7.45 -9.07
N LEU A 128 2.25 8.61 -9.54
CA LEU A 128 3.00 8.72 -10.80
C LEU A 128 4.44 9.24 -10.60
N GLY A 129 4.87 9.44 -9.35
CA GLY A 129 6.23 9.89 -9.02
C GLY A 129 6.60 11.30 -9.54
N ARG A 130 5.64 12.04 -10.10
CA ARG A 130 5.86 13.37 -10.69
C ARG A 130 4.92 14.41 -10.07
N THR A 131 5.31 15.67 -10.09
CA THR A 131 4.39 16.79 -9.82
C THR A 131 3.68 17.13 -11.12
N GLY A 132 2.35 17.32 -11.12
CA GLY A 132 1.56 17.67 -12.31
C GLY A 132 2.29 18.68 -13.20
N GLU A 133 2.45 18.37 -14.48
CA GLU A 133 3.46 19.00 -15.34
C GLU A 133 2.95 20.24 -16.08
N SER A 134 1.63 20.45 -16.12
CA SER A 134 1.04 21.59 -16.83
C SER A 134 -0.13 22.25 -16.10
N ALA A 135 -0.24 23.57 -16.26
CA ALA A 135 -1.41 24.34 -15.81
C ALA A 135 -2.71 23.86 -16.48
N ALA A 136 -2.63 23.22 -17.66
CA ALA A 136 -3.78 22.67 -18.37
C ALA A 136 -4.35 21.41 -17.68
N GLU A 137 -3.48 20.50 -17.23
CA GLU A 137 -3.88 19.33 -16.44
C GLU A 137 -4.50 19.75 -15.10
N ASP A 138 -3.84 20.67 -14.40
CA ASP A 138 -4.32 21.22 -13.13
C ASP A 138 -5.73 21.83 -13.28
N ASN A 139 -5.93 22.68 -14.29
CA ASN A 139 -7.24 23.30 -14.56
C ASN A 139 -8.31 22.28 -14.95
N SER A 140 -7.94 21.22 -15.68
CA SER A 140 -8.89 20.17 -16.07
C SER A 140 -9.41 19.40 -14.86
N TRP A 141 -8.52 19.01 -13.95
CA TRP A 141 -8.93 18.33 -12.72
C TRP A 141 -9.68 19.25 -11.75
N LEU A 142 -9.29 20.52 -11.64
CA LEU A 142 -10.00 21.50 -10.84
C LEU A 142 -11.44 21.74 -11.34
N ALA A 143 -11.66 21.71 -12.66
CA ALA A 143 -13.01 21.79 -13.23
C ALA A 143 -13.83 20.50 -13.00
N ALA A 144 -13.17 19.34 -12.96
CA ALA A 144 -13.81 18.04 -12.74
C ALA A 144 -14.20 17.79 -11.27
N LEU A 145 -13.37 18.24 -10.32
CA LEU A 145 -13.51 17.96 -8.89
C LEU A 145 -14.87 18.30 -8.28
N PRO A 146 -15.46 19.49 -8.52
CA PRO A 146 -16.78 19.84 -8.00
C PRO A 146 -17.91 18.94 -8.52
N SER A 147 -17.77 18.43 -9.75
CA SER A 147 -18.80 17.64 -10.44
C SER A 147 -18.73 16.15 -10.09
N PHE A 148 -17.52 15.60 -9.97
CA PHE A 148 -17.31 14.15 -9.79
C PHE A 148 -16.90 13.77 -8.36
N GLY A 149 -16.39 14.72 -7.58
CA GLY A 149 -15.86 14.48 -6.24
C GLY A 149 -14.48 13.81 -6.23
N LYS A 150 -13.83 13.82 -5.05
CA LYS A 150 -12.46 13.34 -4.86
C LYS A 150 -12.30 11.85 -5.15
N THR A 151 -13.26 11.02 -4.73
CA THR A 151 -13.23 9.57 -4.96
C THR A 151 -13.19 9.23 -6.44
N ALA A 152 -14.02 9.88 -7.26
CA ALA A 152 -14.04 9.63 -8.71
C ALA A 152 -12.73 10.04 -9.38
N VAL A 153 -12.10 11.13 -8.93
CA VAL A 153 -10.77 11.54 -9.39
C VAL A 153 -9.72 10.50 -9.03
N VAL A 154 -9.70 10.00 -7.79
CA VAL A 154 -8.78 8.91 -7.39
C VAL A 154 -8.97 7.68 -8.28
N THR A 155 -10.21 7.26 -8.52
CA THR A 155 -10.50 6.14 -9.41
C THR A 155 -9.99 6.39 -10.83
N ALA A 156 -10.16 7.61 -11.36
CA ALA A 156 -9.64 7.96 -12.68
C ALA A 156 -8.10 7.87 -12.75
N PHE A 157 -7.40 8.29 -11.69
CA PHE A 157 -5.94 8.12 -11.58
C PHE A 157 -5.53 6.65 -11.54
N LEU A 158 -6.16 5.84 -10.68
CA LEU A 158 -5.87 4.40 -10.55
C LEU A 158 -6.20 3.61 -11.82
N GLN A 159 -7.14 4.09 -12.64
CA GLN A 159 -7.49 3.46 -13.91
C GLN A 159 -6.67 4.00 -15.10
N SER A 160 -5.88 5.06 -14.91
CA SER A 160 -5.07 5.63 -15.97
C SER A 160 -4.05 4.62 -16.51
N GLN A 161 -3.71 4.74 -17.80
CA GLN A 161 -2.65 3.93 -18.42
C GLN A 161 -1.30 4.15 -17.71
N GLU A 162 -1.08 5.33 -17.13
CA GLU A 162 0.15 5.69 -16.40
C GLU A 162 0.29 4.93 -15.07
N PHE A 163 -0.80 4.51 -14.42
CA PHE A 163 -0.72 3.63 -13.24
C PHE A 163 -0.52 2.15 -13.61
N ARG A 164 -1.05 1.72 -14.76
CA ARG A 164 -0.97 0.32 -15.22
C ARG A 164 0.39 -0.09 -15.79
N GLY A 165 1.32 0.84 -15.95
CA GLY A 165 2.68 0.60 -16.47
C GLY A 165 3.75 0.38 -15.40
N ASP A 166 3.48 0.77 -14.15
CA ASP A 166 4.46 0.80 -13.05
C ASP A 166 4.20 -0.25 -11.94
N TYR A 167 3.20 -1.12 -12.12
CA TYR A 167 2.89 -2.28 -11.26
C TYR A 167 2.66 -3.55 -12.07
#